data_AF-A0A9D5MXE4-F1
#
_entry.id   AF-A0A9D5MXE4-F1
#
_cell.length_a   1.000
_cell.length_b   1.000
_cell.length_c   1.000
_cell.angle_alpha   90.00
_cell.angle_beta   90.00
_cell.angle_gamma   90.00
#
_symmetry.space_group_name_H-M   'P 1'
#
loop_
_entity.id
_entity.type
_entity.pdbx_description
1 polymer ?
#
loop_
_entity_poly.entity_id
_entity_poly.type
_entity_poly.pdbx_seq_one_letter_code
_entity_poly.pdbx_strand_id
1 'polypeptide(L)' 'MAYPKQFMSITELTETGLSRDFLKQLSRAEGAPIVRTLGGGKIYFKTSELNDFMEEISKKKPLRR' A
#
# COMPACT_ATOMS: atom_id res chain seq x y z
N MET A 1 -7.29 8.44 7.54
CA MET A 1 -5.98 9.09 7.32
C MET A 1 -6.08 9.87 6.00
N ALA A 2 -5.80 11.17 5.98
CA ALA A 2 -5.84 11.96 4.75
C ALA A 2 -4.43 11.98 4.15
N TYR A 3 -4.25 11.35 2.99
CA TYR A 3 -2.98 11.38 2.27
C TYR A 3 -2.88 12.65 1.42
N PRO A 4 -1.71 13.28 1.32
CA PRO A 4 -1.54 14.54 0.59
C PRO A 4 -1.64 14.38 -0.94
N LYS A 5 -1.45 13.16 -1.46
CA LYS A 5 -1.48 12.86 -2.90
C LYS A 5 -2.37 11.64 -3.18
N GLN A 6 -2.95 11.60 -4.37
CA GLN A 6 -3.74 10.45 -4.84
C GLN A 6 -2.87 9.22 -5.13
N PHE A 7 -1.64 9.44 -5.59
CA PHE A 7 -0.66 8.39 -5.86
C PHE A 7 0.59 8.65 -5.02
N MET A 8 0.97 7.69 -4.19
CA MET A 8 2.16 7.80 -3.35
C MET A 8 3.04 6.57 -3.53
N SER A 9 4.34 6.79 -3.68
CA SER A 9 5.34 5.73 -3.69
C SER A 9 5.52 5.13 -2.29
N ILE A 10 6.19 3.97 -2.23
CA ILE A 10 6.54 3.34 -0.94
C ILE A 10 7.30 4.32 -0.04
N THR A 11 8.24 5.10 -0.58
CA THR A 11 9.03 6.05 0.21
C THR A 11 8.15 7.14 0.83
N GLU A 12 7.24 7.72 0.05
CA GLU A 12 6.33 8.76 0.56
C GLU A 12 5.38 8.21 1.63
N LEU A 13 4.94 6.96 1.49
CA LEU A 13 4.12 6.29 2.51
C LEU A 13 4.92 5.92 3.77
N THR A 14 6.22 5.68 3.66
CA THR A 14 7.06 5.48 4.85
C THR A 14 7.22 6.76 5.66
N GLU A 15 7.20 7.92 5.01
CA GLU A 15 7.23 9.22 5.70
C GLU A 15 5.94 9.48 6.49
N THR A 16 4.81 8.87 6.10
CA THR A 16 3.55 8.94 6.89
C THR A 16 3.53 7.96 8.07
N GLY A 17 4.62 7.24 8.32
CA GLY A 17 4.75 6.30 9.44
C GLY A 17 4.41 4.83 9.11
N LEU A 18 4.15 4.49 7.85
CA LEU A 18 3.93 3.09 7.46
C LEU A 18 5.27 2.35 7.31
N SER A 19 5.31 1.07 7.70
CA SER A 19 6.53 0.27 7.55
C SER A 19 6.84 -0.02 6.09
N ARG A 20 8.10 0.18 5.69
CA ARG A 20 8.58 -0.10 4.34
C ARG A 20 8.38 -1.57 3.95
N ASP A 21 8.65 -2.49 4.87
CA ASP A 21 8.50 -3.92 4.63
C ASP A 21 7.03 -4.31 4.53
N PHE A 22 6.17 -3.71 5.36
CA PHE A 22 4.73 -3.89 5.26
C PHE A 22 4.22 -3.44 3.89
N LEU A 23 4.61 -2.26 3.42
CA LEU A 23 4.23 -1.74 2.09
C LEU A 23 4.76 -2.63 0.95
N LYS A 24 5.98 -3.18 1.07
CA LYS A 24 6.49 -4.15 0.09
C LYS A 24 5.65 -5.42 0.06
N GLN A 25 5.25 -5.96 1.22
CA GLN A 25 4.34 -7.11 1.27
C GLN A 25 2.98 -6.75 0.66
N LEU A 26 2.43 -5.58 1.00
CA LEU A 26 1.17 -5.08 0.45
C LEU A 26 1.22 -4.97 -1.07
N SER A 27 2.32 -4.49 -1.64
CA SER A 27 2.49 -4.35 -3.10
C SER A 27 2.52 -5.68 -3.85
N ARG A 28 2.75 -6.79 -3.14
CA ARG A 28 2.76 -8.15 -3.69
C ARG A 28 1.44 -8.87 -3.46
N ALA A 29 0.56 -8.33 -2.61
CA ALA A 29 -0.74 -8.90 -2.38
C ALA A 29 -1.60 -8.80 -3.65
N GLU A 30 -2.39 -9.83 -3.90
CA GLU A 30 -3.32 -9.85 -5.01
C GLU A 30 -4.40 -8.76 -4.80
N GLY A 31 -4.73 -8.02 -5.86
CA GLY A 31 -5.68 -6.92 -5.79
C GLY A 31 -5.12 -5.63 -5.15
N ALA A 32 -3.82 -5.56 -4.86
CA ALA A 32 -3.23 -4.34 -4.31
C ALA A 32 -3.50 -3.13 -5.23
N PRO A 33 -3.92 -1.98 -4.68
CA PRO A 33 -4.26 -0.79 -5.46
C PRO A 33 -3.00 -0.05 -5.90
N ILE A 34 -2.17 -0.73 -6.70
CA ILE A 34 -0.88 -0.24 -7.17
C ILE A 34 -0.90 0.06 -8.67
N VAL A 35 -0.14 1.08 -9.06
CA VAL A 35 0.16 1.42 -10.44
C VAL A 35 1.65 1.26 -10.65
N ARG A 36 2.02 0.55 -11.72
CA ARG A 36 3.41 0.39 -12.16
C ARG A 36 3.64 1.29 -13.36
N THR A 37 4.67 2.13 -13.28
CA THR A 37 5.04 2.99 -14.41
C THR A 37 5.71 2.18 -15.53
N LEU A 38 5.39 2.50 -16.79
CA LEU A 38 5.83 1.80 -18.00
C LEU A 38 7.36 1.72 -18.22
N GLY A 39 8.19 2.41 -17.43
CA GLY A 39 9.62 2.58 -17.74
C GLY A 39 10.65 2.16 -16.68
N GLY A 40 10.27 1.59 -15.52
CA GLY A 40 11.33 1.34 -14.52
C GLY A 40 10.94 0.84 -13.14
N GLY A 41 9.87 0.07 -13.01
CA GLY A 41 9.63 -0.70 -11.78
C GLY A 41 9.27 0.11 -10.53
N LYS A 42 9.02 1.42 -10.65
CA LYS A 42 8.48 2.22 -9.55
C LYS A 42 7.02 1.85 -9.32
N ILE A 43 6.69 1.57 -8.06
CA ILE A 43 5.36 1.20 -7.60
C ILE A 43 4.77 2.40 -6.86
N TYR A 44 3.58 2.81 -7.27
CA TYR A 44 2.78 3.84 -6.63
C TYR A 44 1.49 3.22 -6.13
N PHE A 45 1.09 3.52 -4.90
CA PHE A 45 -0.20 3.14 -4.34
C PHE A 45 -1.22 4.24 -4.58
N LYS A 46 -2.45 3.84 -4.92
CA LYS A 46 -3.62 4.71 -4.90
C LYS A 46 -4.07 4.88 -3.46
N THR A 47 -3.89 6.06 -2.92
CA THR A 47 -4.16 6.34 -1.51
C THR A 47 -5.64 6.31 -1.16
N SER A 48 -6.53 6.56 -2.13
CA SER A 48 -7.98 6.47 -1.98
C SER A 48 -8.46 5.05 -1.66
N GLU A 49 -7.81 4.04 -2.24
CA GLU A 49 -8.16 2.61 -2.08
C GLU A 49 -7.25 1.91 -1.05
N LEU A 50 -6.13 2.55 -0.68
CA LEU A 50 -5.10 1.96 0.18
C LEU A 50 -5.63 1.65 1.59
N ASN A 51 -6.40 2.55 2.19
CA ASN A 51 -6.91 2.36 3.56
C ASN A 51 -7.87 1.15 3.61
N ASP A 52 -8.81 1.07 2.67
CA ASP A 52 -9.78 -0.02 2.58
C ASP A 52 -9.08 -1.36 2.33
N PHE A 53 -8.08 -1.37 1.45
CA PHE A 53 -7.28 -2.56 1.18
C PHE A 53 -6.46 -3.00 2.40
N MET A 54 -5.88 -2.05 3.15
CA MET A 54 -5.16 -2.36 4.39
C MET A 54 -6.09 -2.97 5.44
N GLU A 55 -7.32 -2.47 5.58
CA GLU A 55 -8.33 -3.07 6.45
C GLU A 55 -8.70 -4.49 6.00
N GLU A 56 -8.90 -4.70 4.70
CA GLU A 56 -9.24 -6.02 4.15
C GLU A 56 -8.12 -7.04 4.42
N ILE A 57 -6.87 -6.67 4.15
CA ILE A 57 -5.69 -7.50 4.43
C ILE A 57 -5.57 -7.79 5.93
N SER A 58 -5.86 -6.80 6.78
CA SER A 58 -5.84 -6.98 8.23
C SER A 58 -6.96 -7.92 8.71
N LYS A 59 -8.13 -7.90 8.08
CA LYS A 59 -9.25 -8.82 8.36
C LYS A 59 -8.97 -10.25 7.84
N LYS A 60 -8.28 -10.37 6.71
CA LYS A 60 -7.88 -11.66 6.10
C LYS A 60 -6.74 -12.38 6.80
N LYS A 61 -5.98 -11.73 7.68
CA LYS A 61 -5.09 -12.41 8.63
C LYS A 61 -5.92 -12.80 9.86
N PRO A 62 -6.42 -14.05 9.97
CA PRO A 62 -6.89 -14.51 11.27
C PRO A 62 -5.67 -14.47 12.20
N LEU A 63 -5.73 -13.66 13.25
CA LEU A 63 -4.93 -13.91 14.44
C LEU A 63 -5.28 -15.35 14.85
N ARG A 64 -4.39 -16.30 14.53
CA ARG A 64 -4.41 -17.62 15.14
C ARG A 64 -4.17 -17.37 16.63
N ARG A 65 -5.26 -17.33 17.39
CA ARG A 65 -5.27 -17.60 18.83
C ARG A 65 -4.90 -19.05 19.07
#